data_AF-A0A8J5X349-F1
#
_entry.id   AF-A0A8J5X349-F1
#
_cell.length_a   1.000
_cell.length_b   1.000
_cell.length_c   1.000
_cell.angle_alpha   90.00
_cell.angle_beta   90.00
_cell.angle_gamma   90.00
#
_symmetry.space_group_name_H-M   'P 1'
#
loop_
_entity.id
_entity.type
_entity.pdbx_description
1 polymer ?
#
loop_
_entity_poly.entity_id
_entity_poly.type
_entity_poly.pdbx_seq_one_letter_code
_entity_poly.pdbx_strand_id
1 'polypeptide(L)'
;MALVDVEELHEAACAAGRRGYCDPRTGLTVFTRVAHLQRGRCCGNGCRHCPYGHVLVTDASKRTNAIDAPRLLRASPPSALEESDVLFFSGGKDSYLALRRHQRVLATLDGGAPRGLVLVTTFSGTDGIVGHQQVPVRWIAAQARAMRIDLLVVPLDGRSDYPAAVAHALQVLAAEHGVHARRVVFGDLHVESIRAWREAHVLPAVTAVGVVEFVYPVWLAPYEQLERELDDDGAEVFVCAQGDNLPDGARRVVKPGAVYDGALRAAIRAGWSETQLDVFGERGEFHSVVLPAGIDAAVRSEVLAALADAARDGLPCVFG
;
A
#
# COMPACT_ATOMS: atom_id res chain seq x y z
N MET A 1 -2.27 -33.99 -31.86
CA MET A 1 -2.37 -33.81 -30.40
C MET A 1 -3.21 -32.57 -30.16
N ALA A 2 -4.35 -32.69 -29.47
CA ALA A 2 -5.08 -31.51 -29.02
C ALA A 2 -4.14 -30.69 -28.13
N LEU A 3 -4.11 -29.37 -28.32
CA LEU A 3 -3.43 -28.46 -27.41
C LEU A 3 -4.14 -28.59 -26.07
N VAL A 4 -3.50 -29.26 -25.11
CA VAL A 4 -4.03 -29.32 -23.75
C VAL A 4 -3.93 -27.93 -23.16
N ASP A 5 -5.06 -27.39 -22.73
CA ASP A 5 -5.10 -26.07 -22.12
C ASP A 5 -4.43 -26.12 -20.74
N VAL A 6 -3.39 -25.31 -20.59
CA VAL A 6 -2.63 -25.15 -19.36
C VAL A 6 -3.53 -24.64 -18.23
N GLU A 7 -4.56 -23.86 -18.57
CA GLU A 7 -5.53 -23.30 -17.64
C GLU A 7 -6.53 -24.36 -17.16
N GLU A 8 -7.02 -25.23 -18.04
CA GLU A 8 -7.88 -26.35 -17.65
C GLU A 8 -7.14 -27.32 -16.70
N LEU A 9 -5.87 -27.63 -16.99
CA LEU A 9 -5.04 -28.45 -16.10
C LEU A 9 -4.83 -27.78 -14.74
N HIS A 10 -4.64 -26.46 -14.74
CA HIS A 10 -4.53 -25.67 -13.52
C HIS A 10 -5.80 -25.77 -12.69
N GLU A 11 -6.96 -25.45 -13.29
CA GLU A 11 -8.25 -25.47 -12.60
C GLU A 11 -8.60 -26.86 -12.08
N ALA A 12 -8.38 -27.91 -12.87
CA ALA A 12 -8.58 -29.29 -12.43
C ALA A 12 -7.65 -29.67 -11.25
N ALA A 13 -6.41 -29.16 -11.23
CA ALA A 13 -5.50 -29.36 -10.11
C ALA A 13 -5.93 -28.58 -8.86
N CYS A 14 -6.39 -27.34 -9.02
CA CYS A 14 -6.89 -26.52 -7.92
C CYS A 14 -8.17 -27.10 -7.30
N ALA A 15 -9.14 -27.51 -8.13
CA ALA A 15 -10.39 -28.13 -7.68
C ALA A 15 -10.13 -29.43 -6.90
N ALA A 16 -9.07 -30.16 -7.23
CA ALA A 16 -8.63 -31.35 -6.52
C ALA A 16 -7.69 -31.07 -5.33
N GLY A 17 -7.45 -29.80 -4.97
CA GLY A 17 -6.55 -29.41 -3.88
C GLY A 17 -5.07 -29.73 -4.13
N ARG A 18 -4.67 -30.02 -5.37
CA ARG A 18 -3.28 -30.38 -5.71
C ARG A 18 -2.40 -29.13 -5.71
N ARG A 19 -1.16 -29.30 -5.26
CA ARG A 19 -0.14 -28.24 -5.22
C ARG A 19 0.52 -27.94 -6.56
N GLY A 20 0.35 -28.83 -7.54
CA GLY A 20 0.95 -28.69 -8.86
C GLY A 20 0.38 -29.67 -9.88
N TYR A 21 0.77 -29.48 -11.12
CA TYR A 21 0.51 -30.38 -12.25
C TYR A 21 1.74 -30.43 -13.17
N CYS A 22 1.83 -31.45 -14.01
CA CYS A 22 2.89 -31.54 -15.03
C CYS A 22 2.45 -30.77 -16.28
N ASP A 23 3.25 -29.80 -16.72
CA ASP A 23 3.02 -29.10 -17.98
C ASP A 23 3.37 -30.03 -19.15
N PRO A 24 2.39 -30.41 -20.00
CA PRO A 24 2.60 -31.39 -21.06
C PRO A 24 3.57 -30.91 -22.16
N ARG A 25 3.81 -29.59 -22.25
CA ARG A 25 4.74 -29.02 -23.24
C ARG A 25 6.18 -29.02 -22.76
N THR A 26 6.40 -28.75 -21.47
CA THR A 26 7.75 -28.58 -20.91
C THR A 26 8.22 -29.78 -20.08
N GLY A 27 7.30 -30.65 -19.64
CA GLY A 27 7.57 -31.73 -18.70
C GLY A 27 7.84 -31.25 -17.25
N LEU A 28 7.77 -29.94 -17.01
CA LEU A 28 8.04 -29.35 -15.70
C LEU A 28 6.80 -29.40 -14.82
N THR A 29 7.03 -29.51 -13.50
CA THR A 29 5.96 -29.31 -12.52
C THR A 29 5.66 -27.83 -12.39
N VAL A 30 4.40 -27.45 -12.64
CA VAL A 30 3.89 -26.09 -12.45
C VAL A 30 3.09 -26.06 -11.16
N PHE A 31 3.43 -25.13 -10.25
CA PHE A 31 2.68 -24.92 -9.01
C PHE A 31 1.33 -24.28 -9.28
N THR A 32 0.30 -24.71 -8.55
CA THR A 32 -1.06 -24.16 -8.62
C THR A 32 -1.22 -22.93 -7.71
N ARG A 33 -2.34 -22.21 -7.85
CA ARG A 33 -2.70 -21.10 -6.96
C ARG A 33 -2.83 -21.59 -5.53
N VAL A 34 -3.32 -22.82 -5.32
CA VAL A 34 -3.42 -23.47 -4.00
C VAL A 34 -2.05 -23.52 -3.32
N ALA A 35 -1.00 -23.96 -4.03
CA ALA A 35 0.35 -24.00 -3.47
C ALA A 35 0.93 -22.60 -3.19
N HIS A 36 0.49 -21.59 -3.93
CA HIS A 36 0.89 -20.20 -3.71
C HIS A 36 0.15 -19.56 -2.53
N LEU A 37 -1.15 -19.79 -2.39
CA LEU A 37 -1.96 -19.35 -1.24
C LEU A 37 -1.48 -19.98 0.06
N GLN A 38 -1.16 -21.28 0.07
CA GLN A 38 -0.54 -21.95 1.22
C GLN A 38 0.81 -21.34 1.63
N ARG A 39 1.54 -20.73 0.68
CA ARG A 39 2.79 -20.01 0.97
C ARG A 39 2.55 -18.63 1.56
N GLY A 40 1.40 -18.01 1.28
CA GLY A 40 1.01 -16.72 1.84
C GLY A 40 1.70 -15.49 1.24
N ARG A 41 2.54 -15.64 0.20
CA ARG A 41 3.28 -14.51 -0.42
C ARG A 41 3.77 -14.77 -1.85
N CYS A 42 3.98 -13.68 -2.59
CA CYS A 42 4.76 -13.69 -3.83
C CYS A 42 6.24 -14.02 -3.52
N CYS A 43 6.89 -14.84 -4.35
CA CYS A 43 8.29 -15.22 -4.15
C CYS A 43 9.28 -14.48 -5.06
N GLY A 44 8.80 -13.62 -5.96
CA GLY A 44 9.64 -12.86 -6.90
C GLY A 44 10.10 -13.62 -8.16
N ASN A 45 9.71 -14.89 -8.34
CA ASN A 45 10.20 -15.72 -9.45
C ASN A 45 9.36 -15.67 -10.75
N GLY A 46 8.26 -14.93 -10.81
CA GLY A 46 7.37 -14.91 -11.99
C GLY A 46 6.64 -16.24 -12.21
N CYS A 47 6.07 -16.82 -11.15
CA CYS A 47 5.34 -18.09 -11.23
C CYS A 47 4.05 -17.94 -12.05
N ARG A 48 3.86 -18.81 -13.06
CA ARG A 48 2.71 -18.79 -13.98
C ARG A 48 1.36 -18.51 -13.32
N HIS A 49 1.09 -19.11 -12.16
CA HIS A 49 -0.20 -19.04 -11.47
C HIS A 49 -0.14 -18.26 -10.16
N CYS A 50 0.71 -17.24 -10.07
CA CYS A 50 0.83 -16.42 -8.87
C CYS A 50 -0.46 -15.63 -8.62
N PRO A 51 -1.19 -15.85 -7.50
CA PRO A 51 -2.41 -15.11 -7.17
C PRO A 51 -2.13 -13.72 -6.56
N TYR A 52 -0.85 -13.36 -6.43
CA TYR A 52 -0.38 -12.11 -5.85
C TYR A 52 0.10 -11.12 -6.93
N GLY A 53 -0.37 -11.28 -8.17
CA GLY A 53 -0.07 -10.41 -9.31
C GLY A 53 1.39 -10.02 -9.48
N HIS A 54 2.31 -10.96 -9.25
CA HIS A 54 3.76 -10.72 -9.39
C HIS A 54 4.28 -9.49 -8.63
N VAL A 55 3.66 -9.15 -7.51
CA VAL A 55 3.91 -7.90 -6.76
C VAL A 55 5.33 -7.78 -6.20
N LEU A 56 6.09 -8.89 -6.10
CA LEU A 56 7.50 -8.89 -5.70
C LEU A 56 8.46 -9.32 -6.83
N VAL A 57 8.00 -9.38 -8.08
CA VAL A 57 8.85 -9.69 -9.24
C VAL A 57 9.49 -8.39 -9.74
N THR A 58 10.82 -8.33 -9.67
CA THR A 58 11.60 -7.15 -10.08
C THR A 58 11.76 -7.04 -11.59
N ASP A 59 11.83 -8.17 -12.30
CA ASP A 59 11.88 -8.22 -13.75
C ASP A 59 10.52 -7.89 -14.38
N ALA A 60 10.42 -6.71 -14.97
CA ALA A 60 9.19 -6.22 -15.59
C ALA A 60 8.64 -7.17 -16.67
N SER A 61 9.50 -7.84 -17.43
CA SER A 61 9.10 -8.75 -18.51
C SER A 61 8.36 -10.00 -18.02
N LYS A 62 8.50 -10.33 -16.72
CA LYS A 62 7.86 -11.49 -16.09
C LYS A 62 6.57 -11.13 -15.35
N ARG A 63 6.20 -9.84 -15.27
CA ARG A 63 5.00 -9.38 -14.57
C ARG A 63 3.74 -9.53 -15.42
N THR A 64 3.29 -10.76 -15.59
CA THR A 64 2.11 -11.09 -16.44
C THR A 64 0.81 -11.27 -15.67
N ASN A 65 0.84 -11.38 -14.34
CA ASN A 65 -0.34 -11.68 -13.52
C ASN A 65 -0.79 -10.41 -12.78
N ALA A 66 -2.10 -10.26 -12.60
CA ALA A 66 -2.71 -9.19 -11.81
C ALA A 66 -3.22 -9.72 -10.45
N ILE A 67 -3.49 -8.80 -9.52
CA ILE A 67 -4.25 -9.07 -8.30
C ILE A 67 -5.70 -8.70 -8.61
N ASP A 68 -6.59 -9.68 -8.64
CA ASP A 68 -7.97 -9.58 -9.10
C ASP A 68 -9.02 -9.63 -7.98
N ALA A 69 -8.60 -9.95 -6.76
CA ALA A 69 -9.42 -9.94 -5.56
C ALA A 69 -8.55 -9.59 -4.34
N PRO A 70 -9.15 -9.32 -3.16
CA PRO A 70 -8.37 -9.04 -1.96
C PRO A 70 -7.36 -10.15 -1.64
N ARG A 71 -6.12 -9.77 -1.33
CA ARG A 71 -5.06 -10.72 -0.96
C ARG A 71 -4.28 -10.21 0.23
N LEU A 72 -4.08 -11.06 1.23
CA LEU A 72 -3.12 -10.79 2.29
C LEU A 72 -1.71 -11.19 1.85
N LEU A 73 -0.82 -10.20 1.78
CA LEU A 73 0.60 -10.37 1.56
C LEU A 73 1.29 -10.51 2.92
N ARG A 74 1.67 -11.74 3.27
CA ARG A 74 2.31 -12.03 4.55
C ARG A 74 3.76 -11.53 4.57
N ALA A 75 4.10 -10.71 5.55
CA ALA A 75 5.46 -10.25 5.78
C ALA A 75 6.29 -11.24 6.60
N SER A 76 5.63 -11.97 7.51
CA SER A 76 6.22 -12.98 8.40
C SER A 76 5.32 -14.24 8.47
N PRO A 77 5.79 -15.37 9.03
CA PRO A 77 4.90 -16.48 9.37
C PRO A 77 3.74 -16.00 10.25
N PRO A 78 2.57 -16.66 10.24
CA PRO A 78 1.39 -16.18 10.96
C PRO A 78 1.71 -15.97 12.44
N SER A 79 1.60 -14.73 12.93
CA SER A 79 1.46 -14.48 14.37
C SER A 79 -0.02 -14.56 14.72
N ALA A 80 -0.35 -15.41 15.71
CA ALA A 80 -1.69 -15.83 16.09
C ALA A 80 -2.52 -14.73 16.79
N LEU A 81 -2.66 -13.55 16.19
CA LEU A 81 -3.47 -12.47 16.74
C LEU A 81 -4.81 -12.43 16.00
N GLU A 82 -5.83 -13.01 16.64
CA GLU A 82 -7.21 -13.06 16.14
C GLU A 82 -7.80 -11.65 15.98
N GLU A 83 -7.42 -10.69 16.84
CA GLU A 83 -7.80 -9.28 16.71
C GLU A 83 -6.63 -8.43 16.22
N SER A 84 -6.89 -7.61 15.19
CA SER A 84 -5.92 -6.64 14.66
C SER A 84 -6.56 -5.29 14.41
N ASP A 85 -5.75 -4.24 14.49
CA ASP A 85 -6.07 -2.96 13.86
C ASP A 85 -5.68 -3.04 12.38
N VAL A 86 -6.47 -2.38 11.53
CA VAL A 86 -6.14 -2.25 10.10
C VAL A 86 -5.79 -0.81 9.78
N LEU A 87 -4.65 -0.56 9.14
CA LEU A 87 -4.17 0.79 8.84
C LEU A 87 -4.16 1.05 7.34
N PHE A 88 -4.87 2.08 6.89
CA PHE A 88 -4.84 2.49 5.49
C PHE A 88 -3.49 3.11 5.14
N PHE A 89 -2.76 2.42 4.27
CA PHE A 89 -1.38 2.73 3.93
C PHE A 89 -1.27 3.04 2.43
N SER A 90 -1.00 4.29 2.12
CA SER A 90 -0.80 4.78 0.74
C SER A 90 0.65 4.67 0.29
N GLY A 91 1.58 4.42 1.21
CA GLY A 91 3.02 4.45 0.98
C GLY A 91 3.66 5.83 1.01
N GLY A 92 2.87 6.86 1.28
CA GLY A 92 3.35 8.22 1.51
C GLY A 92 3.59 8.57 2.96
N LYS A 93 4.17 9.76 3.18
CA LYS A 93 4.65 10.22 4.49
C LYS A 93 3.57 10.25 5.56
N ASP A 94 2.33 10.60 5.23
CA ASP A 94 1.26 10.80 6.21
C ASP A 94 0.77 9.45 6.78
N SER A 95 0.52 8.48 5.89
CA SER A 95 0.20 7.11 6.32
C SER A 95 1.38 6.41 7.01
N TYR A 96 2.62 6.75 6.65
CA TYR A 96 3.82 6.28 7.34
C TYR A 96 3.98 6.87 8.75
N LEU A 97 3.75 8.16 8.94
CA LEU A 97 3.75 8.80 10.25
C LEU A 97 2.63 8.24 11.13
N ALA A 98 1.44 8.05 10.57
CA ALA A 98 0.33 7.40 11.26
C ALA A 98 0.69 5.99 11.72
N LEU A 99 1.36 5.21 10.86
CA LEU A 99 1.89 3.90 11.20
C LEU A 99 2.86 3.97 12.38
N ARG A 100 3.88 4.84 12.32
CA ARG A 100 4.88 4.96 13.39
C ARG A 100 4.26 5.36 14.72
N ARG A 101 3.33 6.31 14.73
CA ARG A 101 2.62 6.69 15.95
C ARG A 101 1.72 5.59 16.47
N HIS A 102 0.99 4.91 15.60
CA HIS A 102 0.13 3.80 16.00
C HIS A 102 0.93 2.64 16.61
N GLN A 103 2.09 2.31 16.03
CA GLN A 103 3.01 1.32 16.60
C GLN A 103 3.47 1.70 18.02
N ARG A 104 3.79 2.98 18.28
CA ARG A 104 4.13 3.45 19.64
C ARG A 104 2.94 3.30 20.60
N VAL A 105 1.73 3.65 20.17
CA VAL A 105 0.51 3.45 20.99
C VAL A 105 0.33 1.97 21.33
N LEU A 106 0.40 1.08 20.33
CA LEU A 106 0.30 -0.37 20.52
C LEU A 106 1.37 -0.91 21.47
N ALA A 107 2.59 -0.37 21.44
CA ALA A 107 3.68 -0.77 22.33
C ALA A 107 3.46 -0.32 23.79
N THR A 108 2.64 0.70 24.03
CA THR A 108 2.35 1.24 25.37
C THR A 108 1.09 0.69 26.03
N LEU A 109 0.34 -0.18 25.33
CA LEU A 109 -0.83 -0.86 25.90
C LEU A 109 -0.35 -1.92 26.92
N ASP A 110 -0.02 -1.49 28.14
CA ASP A 110 0.22 -2.38 29.27
C ASP A 110 -1.11 -3.07 29.68
N GLY A 111 -1.12 -4.40 29.71
CA GLY A 111 -2.13 -5.16 30.47
C GLY A 111 -3.12 -6.08 29.73
N GLY A 112 -3.00 -6.36 28.43
CA GLY A 112 -3.88 -7.38 27.83
C GLY A 112 -3.74 -7.59 26.33
N ALA A 113 -3.10 -8.70 25.95
CA ALA A 113 -2.88 -9.23 24.60
C ALA A 113 -2.21 -8.29 23.58
N PRO A 114 -1.12 -8.73 22.90
CA PRO A 114 -0.61 -8.00 21.75
C PRO A 114 -1.74 -7.83 20.72
N ARG A 115 -2.00 -6.62 20.24
CA ARG A 115 -2.92 -6.41 19.11
C ARG A 115 -2.14 -6.47 17.81
N GLY A 116 -2.66 -7.21 16.83
CA GLY A 116 -2.03 -7.29 15.52
C GLY A 116 -2.21 -5.98 14.75
N LEU A 117 -1.39 -5.79 13.72
CA LEU A 117 -1.50 -4.68 12.80
C LEU A 117 -1.38 -5.21 11.37
N VAL A 118 -2.36 -4.88 10.54
CA VAL A 118 -2.37 -5.19 9.11
C VAL A 118 -2.48 -3.88 8.34
N LEU A 119 -1.61 -3.67 7.36
CA LEU A 119 -1.75 -2.55 6.43
C LEU A 119 -2.83 -2.88 5.40
N VAL A 120 -3.57 -1.88 4.95
CA VAL A 120 -4.57 -2.01 3.88
C VAL A 120 -4.24 -0.98 2.81
N THR A 121 -4.20 -1.39 1.55
CA THR A 121 -4.06 -0.46 0.43
C THR A 121 -5.04 -0.81 -0.67
N THR A 122 -5.72 0.21 -1.19
CA THR A 122 -6.63 0.09 -2.32
C THR A 122 -5.93 0.57 -3.58
N PHE A 123 -6.12 -0.13 -4.70
CA PHE A 123 -5.47 0.22 -5.95
C PHE A 123 -6.38 -0.11 -7.13
N SER A 124 -6.14 0.50 -8.28
CA SER A 124 -6.86 0.21 -9.52
C SER A 124 -6.50 -1.19 -10.01
N GLY A 125 -7.50 -2.07 -10.11
CA GLY A 125 -7.28 -3.45 -10.55
C GLY A 125 -6.77 -3.58 -12.00
N THR A 126 -6.90 -2.52 -12.81
CA THR A 126 -6.52 -2.52 -14.22
C THR A 126 -5.03 -2.24 -14.44
N ASP A 127 -4.47 -1.29 -13.70
CA ASP A 127 -3.08 -0.81 -13.90
C ASP A 127 -2.18 -1.05 -12.67
N GLY A 128 -2.74 -1.51 -11.55
CA GLY A 128 -1.99 -1.75 -10.33
C GLY A 128 -1.60 -0.48 -9.58
N ILE A 129 -2.22 0.67 -9.87
CA ILE A 129 -1.84 1.97 -9.31
C ILE A 129 -2.69 2.35 -8.10
N VAL A 130 -2.03 2.83 -7.05
CA VAL A 130 -2.68 3.41 -5.87
C VAL A 130 -3.14 4.82 -6.22
N GLY A 131 -4.45 5.06 -6.08
CA GLY A 131 -5.08 6.34 -6.39
C GLY A 131 -4.51 7.49 -5.56
N HIS A 132 -4.54 8.71 -6.13
CA HIS A 132 -3.90 9.94 -5.64
C HIS A 132 -2.37 9.89 -5.57
N GLN A 133 -1.82 8.85 -4.94
CA GLN A 133 -0.39 8.68 -4.76
C GLN A 133 0.35 8.47 -6.08
N GLN A 134 -0.33 7.89 -7.08
CA GLN A 134 0.20 7.58 -8.41
C GLN A 134 1.47 6.73 -8.33
N VAL A 135 1.47 5.73 -7.46
CA VAL A 135 2.55 4.75 -7.33
C VAL A 135 1.98 3.34 -7.50
N PRO A 136 2.77 2.40 -8.03
CA PRO A 136 2.30 1.03 -8.20
C PRO A 136 2.21 0.31 -6.85
N VAL A 137 1.19 -0.53 -6.68
CA VAL A 137 0.94 -1.33 -5.47
C VAL A 137 2.15 -2.20 -5.08
N ARG A 138 3.00 -2.55 -6.05
CA ARG A 138 4.26 -3.28 -5.79
C ARG A 138 5.24 -2.52 -4.91
N TRP A 139 5.28 -1.19 -4.99
CA TRP A 139 6.11 -0.38 -4.10
C TRP A 139 5.57 -0.44 -2.67
N ILE A 140 4.24 -0.41 -2.51
CA ILE A 140 3.59 -0.55 -1.21
C ILE A 140 3.86 -1.91 -0.58
N ALA A 141 3.78 -2.98 -1.38
CA ALA A 141 4.13 -4.32 -0.94
C ALA A 141 5.59 -4.44 -0.51
N ALA A 142 6.51 -3.77 -1.22
CA ALA A 142 7.92 -3.72 -0.84
C ALA A 142 8.16 -2.93 0.45
N GLN A 143 7.47 -1.80 0.65
CA GLN A 143 7.48 -1.04 1.91
C GLN A 143 7.00 -1.91 3.08
N ALA A 144 5.83 -2.54 2.93
CA ALA A 144 5.26 -3.42 3.95
C ALA A 144 6.20 -4.58 4.31
N ARG A 145 6.84 -5.19 3.29
CA ARG A 145 7.86 -6.24 3.46
C ARG A 145 9.08 -5.74 4.24
N ALA A 146 9.60 -4.55 3.91
CA ALA A 146 10.74 -3.95 4.59
C ALA A 146 10.43 -3.68 6.08
N MET A 147 9.21 -3.19 6.35
CA MET A 147 8.71 -2.92 7.69
C MET A 147 8.27 -4.18 8.45
N ARG A 148 8.22 -5.34 7.78
CA ARG A 148 7.76 -6.64 8.30
C ARG A 148 6.30 -6.63 8.78
N ILE A 149 5.41 -5.95 8.07
CA ILE A 149 3.98 -5.85 8.39
C ILE A 149 3.16 -6.48 7.27
N ASP A 150 2.16 -7.28 7.62
CA ASP A 150 1.24 -7.88 6.65
C ASP A 150 0.49 -6.77 5.90
N LEU A 151 0.29 -6.95 4.59
CA LEU A 151 -0.42 -5.98 3.73
C LEU A 151 -1.60 -6.66 3.03
N LEU A 152 -2.81 -6.22 3.34
CA LEU A 152 -4.01 -6.53 2.58
C LEU A 152 -4.10 -5.58 1.37
N VAL A 153 -3.89 -6.14 0.18
CA VAL A 153 -4.08 -5.41 -1.08
C VAL A 153 -5.52 -5.61 -1.56
N VAL A 154 -6.18 -4.50 -1.92
CA VAL A 154 -7.59 -4.47 -2.29
C VAL A 154 -7.74 -3.86 -3.69
N PRO A 155 -7.91 -4.68 -4.74
CA PRO A 155 -8.21 -4.14 -6.05
C PRO A 155 -9.60 -3.50 -6.03
N LEU A 156 -9.68 -2.29 -6.56
CA LEU A 156 -10.94 -1.63 -6.90
C LEU A 156 -11.27 -2.05 -8.33
N ASP A 157 -12.17 -3.01 -8.47
CA ASP A 157 -12.83 -3.28 -9.74
C ASP A 157 -13.88 -2.17 -9.93
N GLY A 158 -13.93 -1.51 -11.10
CA GLY A 158 -14.81 -0.35 -11.34
C GLY A 158 -16.33 -0.62 -11.20
N ARG A 159 -16.73 -1.76 -10.64
CA ARG A 159 -18.09 -2.21 -10.31
C ARG A 159 -18.43 -2.05 -8.82
N SER A 160 -17.45 -2.02 -7.92
CA SER A 160 -17.67 -1.84 -6.48
C SER A 160 -17.46 -0.39 -6.06
N ASP A 161 -18.31 0.11 -5.16
CA ASP A 161 -18.00 1.35 -4.47
C ASP A 161 -16.91 1.11 -3.43
N TYR A 162 -16.14 2.16 -3.12
CA TYR A 162 -15.00 2.06 -2.22
C TYR A 162 -15.37 1.47 -0.84
N PRO A 163 -16.47 1.89 -0.16
CA PRO A 163 -16.87 1.31 1.11
C PRO A 163 -17.17 -0.20 1.05
N ALA A 164 -17.89 -0.68 0.02
CA ALA A 164 -18.19 -2.10 -0.14
C ALA A 164 -16.92 -2.92 -0.40
N ALA A 165 -16.01 -2.40 -1.24
CA ALA A 165 -14.73 -3.06 -1.52
C ALA A 165 -13.90 -3.25 -0.23
N VAL A 166 -13.84 -2.20 0.61
CA VAL A 166 -13.15 -2.27 1.91
C VAL A 166 -13.83 -3.27 2.85
N ALA A 167 -15.15 -3.19 3.01
CA ALA A 167 -15.89 -4.12 3.87
C ALA A 167 -15.70 -5.58 3.43
N HIS A 168 -15.77 -5.84 2.12
CA HIS A 168 -15.52 -7.16 1.56
C HIS A 168 -14.09 -7.64 1.82
N ALA A 169 -13.08 -6.78 1.67
CA ALA A 169 -11.70 -7.13 1.97
C ALA A 169 -11.49 -7.50 3.44
N LEU A 170 -12.15 -6.81 4.37
CA LEU A 170 -12.12 -7.14 5.80
C LEU A 170 -12.85 -8.46 6.10
N GLN A 171 -13.94 -8.78 5.39
CA GLN A 171 -14.58 -10.10 5.48
C GLN A 171 -13.66 -11.22 5.00
N VAL A 172 -12.96 -11.01 3.88
CA VAL A 172 -11.96 -11.97 3.36
C VAL A 172 -10.84 -12.17 4.38
N LEU A 173 -10.34 -11.09 4.99
CA LEU A 173 -9.32 -11.15 6.03
C LEU A 173 -9.78 -11.99 7.23
N ALA A 174 -11.03 -11.83 7.68
CA ALA A 174 -11.59 -12.63 8.76
C ALA A 174 -11.81 -14.10 8.33
N ALA A 175 -12.46 -14.34 7.19
CA ALA A 175 -12.87 -15.66 6.75
C ALA A 175 -11.70 -16.56 6.33
N GLU A 176 -10.69 -16.01 5.65
CA GLU A 176 -9.57 -16.79 5.11
C GLU A 176 -8.36 -16.84 6.06
N HIS A 177 -8.26 -15.90 7.00
CA HIS A 177 -7.08 -15.76 7.84
C HIS A 177 -7.35 -15.68 9.35
N GLY A 178 -8.61 -15.65 9.77
CA GLY A 178 -8.98 -15.55 11.18
C GLY A 178 -8.57 -14.22 11.82
N VAL A 179 -8.36 -13.18 11.02
CA VAL A 179 -7.95 -11.85 11.49
C VAL A 179 -9.16 -10.92 11.45
N HIS A 180 -9.64 -10.54 12.62
CA HIS A 180 -10.78 -9.66 12.81
C HIS A 180 -10.32 -8.22 13.02
N ALA A 181 -10.74 -7.34 12.11
CA ALA A 181 -10.44 -5.91 12.19
C ALA A 181 -11.31 -5.26 13.28
N ARG A 182 -10.66 -4.75 14.33
CA ARG A 182 -11.35 -4.08 15.45
C ARG A 182 -11.52 -2.57 15.21
N ARG A 183 -10.46 -1.94 14.70
CA ARG A 183 -10.36 -0.50 14.44
C ARG A 183 -9.72 -0.27 13.09
N VAL A 184 -10.12 0.81 12.42
CA VAL A 184 -9.47 1.26 11.19
C VAL A 184 -8.67 2.52 11.51
N VAL A 185 -7.40 2.53 11.11
CA VAL A 185 -6.46 3.61 11.35
C VAL A 185 -6.23 4.35 10.05
N PHE A 186 -6.32 5.68 10.08
CA PHE A 186 -6.03 6.53 8.94
C PHE A 186 -4.94 7.57 9.25
N GLY A 187 -4.29 8.04 8.19
CA GLY A 187 -3.22 9.05 8.26
C GLY A 187 -3.65 10.47 7.92
N ASP A 188 -4.94 10.79 8.00
CA ASP A 188 -5.43 12.16 7.75
C ASP A 188 -4.85 13.14 8.79
N LEU A 189 -4.29 14.28 8.35
CA LEU A 189 -3.68 15.25 9.27
C LEU A 189 -4.71 16.23 9.85
N HIS A 190 -5.52 16.88 9.01
CA HIS A 190 -6.49 17.88 9.50
C HIS A 190 -7.68 18.19 8.59
N VAL A 191 -7.77 17.56 7.41
CA VAL A 191 -8.83 17.88 6.43
C VAL A 191 -10.18 17.30 6.90
N GLU A 192 -10.98 18.13 7.58
CA GLU A 192 -12.25 17.75 8.21
C GLU A 192 -13.24 17.11 7.24
N SER A 193 -13.30 17.59 5.99
CA SER A 193 -14.23 17.04 4.98
C SER A 193 -13.92 15.60 4.60
N ILE A 194 -12.65 15.20 4.56
CA ILE A 194 -12.23 13.83 4.27
C ILE A 194 -12.61 12.93 5.45
N ARG A 195 -12.30 13.37 6.68
CA ARG A 195 -12.68 12.65 7.89
C ARG A 195 -14.21 12.45 7.99
N ALA A 196 -14.98 13.53 7.82
CA ALA A 196 -16.44 13.48 7.84
C ALA A 196 -17.00 12.55 6.75
N TRP A 197 -16.41 12.56 5.55
CA TRP A 197 -16.81 11.64 4.49
C TRP A 197 -16.56 10.18 4.88
N ARG A 198 -15.40 9.84 5.48
CA ARG A 198 -15.10 8.49 5.96
C ARG A 198 -16.11 8.04 7.01
N GLU A 199 -16.37 8.87 8.01
CA GLU A 199 -17.31 8.57 9.10
C GLU A 199 -18.74 8.38 8.56
N ALA A 200 -19.16 9.15 7.55
CA ALA A 200 -20.49 9.03 6.96
C ALA A 200 -20.66 7.84 6.00
N HIS A 201 -19.62 7.48 5.23
CA HIS A 201 -19.76 6.53 4.10
C HIS A 201 -19.01 5.22 4.31
N VAL A 202 -17.85 5.23 4.99
CA VAL A 202 -17.01 4.04 5.18
C VAL A 202 -17.36 3.33 6.49
N LEU A 203 -17.55 4.10 7.58
CA LEU A 203 -17.82 3.53 8.90
C LEU A 203 -19.06 2.60 8.91
N PRO A 204 -20.21 2.95 8.30
CA PRO A 204 -21.37 2.05 8.29
C PRO A 204 -21.07 0.71 7.62
N ALA A 205 -20.31 0.71 6.53
CA ALA A 205 -19.96 -0.49 5.79
C ALA A 205 -19.02 -1.41 6.59
N VAL A 206 -18.02 -0.84 7.29
CA VAL A 206 -17.06 -1.64 8.05
C VAL A 206 -17.55 -2.04 9.44
N THR A 207 -18.49 -1.30 10.02
CA THR A 207 -19.16 -1.69 11.28
C THR A 207 -19.97 -2.97 11.11
N ALA A 208 -20.55 -3.19 9.92
CA ALA A 208 -21.24 -4.44 9.59
C ALA A 208 -20.33 -5.68 9.63
N VAL A 209 -19.00 -5.49 9.69
CA VAL A 209 -18.00 -6.58 9.69
C VAL A 209 -17.11 -6.56 10.94
N GLY A 210 -17.51 -5.82 12.00
CA GLY A 210 -16.90 -5.90 13.34
C GLY A 210 -16.00 -4.74 13.75
N VAL A 211 -15.76 -3.77 12.87
CA VAL A 211 -15.06 -2.52 13.22
C VAL A 211 -15.93 -1.68 14.15
N VAL A 212 -15.37 -1.04 15.18
CA VAL A 212 -16.16 -0.11 16.03
C VAL A 212 -15.79 1.35 15.94
N GLU A 213 -14.57 1.67 15.52
CA GLU A 213 -14.10 3.05 15.50
C GLU A 213 -13.00 3.27 14.48
N PHE A 214 -12.83 4.54 14.14
CA PHE A 214 -11.70 5.06 13.39
C PHE A 214 -10.72 5.73 14.33
N VAL A 215 -9.43 5.51 14.07
CA VAL A 215 -8.31 6.09 14.83
C VAL A 215 -7.50 6.96 13.88
N TYR A 216 -7.15 8.17 14.33
CA TYR A 216 -6.37 9.14 13.54
C TYR A 216 -5.13 9.59 14.33
N PRO A 217 -4.02 8.82 14.32
CA PRO A 217 -2.86 9.04 15.20
C PRO A 217 -2.12 10.38 14.97
N VAL A 218 -2.34 11.00 13.82
CA VAL A 218 -1.67 12.23 13.37
C VAL A 218 -2.63 13.42 13.26
N TRP A 219 -3.91 13.24 13.64
CA TRP A 219 -4.93 14.28 13.55
C TRP A 219 -4.59 15.49 14.41
N LEU A 220 -4.57 16.68 13.80
CA LEU A 220 -4.24 17.98 14.42
C LEU A 220 -2.89 17.98 15.15
N ALA A 221 -2.00 17.06 14.80
CA ALA A 221 -0.66 17.06 15.33
C ALA A 221 0.14 18.25 14.76
N PRO A 222 0.93 18.95 15.60
CA PRO A 222 1.77 20.04 15.12
C PRO A 222 2.75 19.54 14.05
N TYR A 223 2.87 20.28 12.94
CA TYR A 223 3.76 19.92 11.83
C TYR A 223 5.22 19.81 12.27
N GLU A 224 5.68 20.70 13.14
CA GLU A 224 7.05 20.67 13.68
C GLU A 224 7.32 19.40 14.50
N GLN A 225 6.27 18.79 15.07
CA GLN A 225 6.40 17.50 15.73
C GLN A 225 6.48 16.37 14.71
N LEU A 226 5.59 16.36 13.70
CA LEU A 226 5.58 15.34 12.64
C LEU A 226 6.88 15.35 11.83
N GLU A 227 7.42 16.53 11.52
CA GLU A 227 8.69 16.70 10.81
C GLU A 227 9.85 16.10 11.58
N ARG A 228 9.96 16.41 12.88
CA ARG A 228 11.00 15.82 13.75
C ARG A 228 10.87 14.31 13.83
N GLU A 229 9.64 13.81 14.01
CA GLU A 229 9.40 12.36 14.06
C GLU A 229 9.79 11.65 12.75
N LEU A 230 9.62 12.30 11.60
CA LEU A 230 10.03 11.77 10.30
C LEU A 230 11.56 11.82 10.13
N ASP A 231 12.17 12.95 10.48
CA ASP A 231 13.62 13.14 10.40
C ASP A 231 14.37 12.16 11.32
N ASP A 232 13.86 11.95 12.54
CA ASP A 232 14.45 11.06 13.55
C ASP A 232 14.28 9.57 13.21
N ASP A 233 13.25 9.20 12.43
CA ASP A 233 13.00 7.81 12.02
C ASP A 233 14.03 7.31 10.98
N GLY A 234 14.56 8.22 10.15
CA GLY A 234 15.58 7.92 9.14
C GLY A 234 15.03 7.29 7.85
N ALA A 235 13.72 7.31 7.63
CA ALA A 235 13.13 6.95 6.34
C ALA A 235 13.37 8.05 5.31
N GLU A 236 13.67 7.67 4.08
CA GLU A 236 13.79 8.64 2.99
C GLU A 236 12.43 8.89 2.38
N VAL A 237 12.09 10.16 2.19
CA VAL A 237 10.80 10.55 1.62
C VAL A 237 11.08 11.38 0.39
N PHE A 238 10.40 11.06 -0.71
CA PHE A 238 10.53 11.77 -1.97
C PHE A 238 9.18 12.27 -2.42
N VAL A 239 9.13 13.47 -3.01
CA VAL A 239 7.99 13.90 -3.79
C VAL A 239 7.87 12.97 -5.00
N CYS A 240 6.68 12.40 -5.25
CA CYS A 240 6.42 11.52 -6.39
C CYS A 240 5.36 12.06 -7.35
N ALA A 241 4.48 12.95 -6.93
CA ALA A 241 3.53 13.58 -7.83
C ALA A 241 3.27 15.04 -7.44
N GLN A 242 2.90 15.83 -8.44
CA GLN A 242 2.52 17.24 -8.29
C GLN A 242 1.03 17.39 -8.47
N GLY A 243 0.41 18.20 -7.64
CA GLY A 243 -0.96 18.67 -7.83
C GLY A 243 -1.05 19.76 -8.89
N ASP A 244 -2.23 19.87 -9.50
CA ASP A 244 -2.52 20.93 -10.46
C ASP A 244 -2.65 22.31 -9.82
N ASN A 245 -2.88 22.35 -8.51
CA ASN A 245 -3.04 23.55 -7.70
C ASN A 245 -1.72 24.12 -7.14
N LEU A 246 -0.55 23.61 -7.55
CA LEU A 246 0.73 24.20 -7.14
C LEU A 246 0.86 25.65 -7.63
N PRO A 247 1.27 26.59 -6.76
CA PRO A 247 1.47 27.98 -7.16
C PRO A 247 2.65 28.13 -8.12
N ASP A 248 2.68 29.28 -8.82
CA ASP A 248 3.75 29.60 -9.76
C ASP A 248 5.14 29.50 -9.11
N GLY A 249 6.07 28.88 -9.84
CA GLY A 249 7.43 28.62 -9.37
C GLY A 249 7.57 27.40 -8.44
N ALA A 250 6.52 26.97 -7.74
CA ALA A 250 6.59 25.85 -6.79
C ALA A 250 6.90 24.52 -7.47
N ARG A 251 6.45 24.34 -8.72
CA ARG A 251 6.74 23.13 -9.52
C ARG A 251 8.23 22.86 -9.73
N ARG A 252 9.11 23.86 -9.58
CA ARG A 252 10.57 23.67 -9.68
C ARG A 252 11.19 23.21 -8.37
N VAL A 253 10.53 23.51 -7.25
CA VAL A 253 10.95 23.19 -5.89
C VAL A 253 10.35 21.85 -5.46
N VAL A 254 9.03 21.72 -5.51
CA VAL A 254 8.26 20.52 -5.17
C VAL A 254 8.09 19.67 -6.42
N LYS A 255 9.15 19.02 -6.88
CA LYS A 255 9.16 18.20 -8.11
C LYS A 255 9.39 16.71 -7.81
N PRO A 256 8.95 15.79 -8.69
CA PRO A 256 9.29 14.39 -8.54
C PRO A 256 10.79 14.18 -8.30
N GLY A 257 11.13 13.33 -7.32
CA GLY A 257 12.50 13.08 -6.91
C GLY A 257 13.11 14.10 -5.94
N ALA A 258 12.44 15.22 -5.64
CA ALA A 258 12.85 16.09 -4.55
C ALA A 258 12.74 15.34 -3.21
N VAL A 259 13.81 15.40 -2.40
CA VAL A 259 13.81 14.82 -1.05
C VAL A 259 12.94 15.70 -0.15
N TYR A 260 12.00 15.08 0.55
CA TYR A 260 11.19 15.75 1.56
C TYR A 260 11.95 15.81 2.89
N ASP A 261 12.88 16.76 2.95
CA ASP A 261 13.73 17.01 4.12
C ASP A 261 13.57 18.46 4.62
N GLY A 262 14.36 18.83 5.63
CA GLY A 262 14.36 20.19 6.18
C GLY A 262 14.69 21.27 5.15
N ALA A 263 15.48 20.96 4.11
CA ALA A 263 15.82 21.91 3.06
C ALA A 263 14.63 22.19 2.14
N LEU A 264 13.90 21.14 1.71
CA LEU A 264 12.68 21.32 0.92
C LEU A 264 11.61 22.07 1.72
N ARG A 265 11.41 21.70 2.98
CA ARG A 265 10.42 22.35 3.85
C ARG A 265 10.76 23.83 4.11
N ALA A 266 12.04 24.16 4.30
CA ALA A 266 12.49 25.55 4.41
C ALA A 266 12.28 26.33 3.11
N ALA A 267 12.55 25.72 1.95
CA ALA A 267 12.32 26.34 0.65
C ALA A 267 10.83 26.63 0.40
N ILE A 268 9.93 25.71 0.78
CA ILE A 268 8.48 25.92 0.71
C ILE A 268 8.07 27.12 1.58
N ARG A 269 8.47 27.13 2.85
CA ARG A 269 8.13 28.21 3.80
C ARG A 269 8.70 29.58 3.42
N ALA A 270 9.84 29.61 2.73
CA ALA A 270 10.45 30.84 2.25
C ALA A 270 9.76 31.38 0.99
N GLY A 271 9.20 30.50 0.16
CA GLY A 271 8.62 30.86 -1.14
C GLY A 271 7.13 31.22 -1.09
N TRP A 272 6.37 30.61 -0.19
CA TRP A 272 4.89 30.69 -0.20
C TRP A 272 4.31 30.73 1.21
N SER A 273 3.17 31.40 1.37
CA SER A 273 2.40 31.29 2.60
C SER A 273 1.78 29.89 2.73
N GLU A 274 1.44 29.49 3.96
CA GLU A 274 0.81 28.21 4.24
C GLU A 274 -0.52 28.00 3.49
N THR A 275 -1.23 29.08 3.17
CA THR A 275 -2.46 29.06 2.36
C THR A 275 -2.21 28.88 0.86
N GLN A 276 -1.02 29.19 0.37
CA GLN A 276 -0.63 29.02 -1.03
C GLN A 276 -0.01 27.65 -1.29
N LEU A 277 0.81 27.16 -0.34
CA LEU A 277 1.43 25.85 -0.42
C LEU A 277 1.55 25.27 0.99
N ASP A 278 0.77 24.22 1.25
CA ASP A 278 0.86 23.47 2.49
C ASP A 278 2.19 22.70 2.52
N VAL A 279 2.95 22.80 3.61
CA VAL A 279 4.27 22.16 3.71
C VAL A 279 4.19 20.63 3.78
N PHE A 280 3.03 20.07 4.14
CA PHE A 280 2.71 18.65 4.01
C PHE A 280 1.92 18.34 2.73
N GLY A 281 1.41 19.33 2.00
CA GLY A 281 0.66 19.11 0.76
C GLY A 281 -0.75 18.57 0.99
N GLU A 282 -1.36 18.85 2.15
CA GLU A 282 -2.68 18.32 2.55
C GLU A 282 -3.84 18.75 1.64
N ARG A 283 -3.65 19.76 0.79
CA ARG A 283 -4.67 20.21 -0.17
C ARG A 283 -4.40 19.66 -1.56
N GLY A 284 -3.61 18.60 -1.65
CA GLY A 284 -3.29 17.91 -2.90
C GLY A 284 -2.19 18.57 -3.71
N GLU A 285 -1.42 19.49 -3.12
CA GLU A 285 -0.32 20.17 -3.82
C GLU A 285 0.78 19.22 -4.30
N PHE A 286 1.03 18.15 -3.56
CA PHE A 286 1.95 17.09 -3.96
C PHE A 286 1.70 15.81 -3.18
N HIS A 287 2.23 14.72 -3.71
CA HIS A 287 2.23 13.42 -3.05
C HIS A 287 3.66 12.91 -2.85
N SER A 288 3.85 12.05 -1.85
CA SER A 288 5.18 11.57 -1.44
C SER A 288 5.27 10.05 -1.40
N VAL A 289 6.43 9.48 -1.71
CA VAL A 289 6.71 8.05 -1.49
C VAL A 289 7.78 7.89 -0.43
N VAL A 290 7.57 6.96 0.49
CA VAL A 290 8.52 6.64 1.56
C VAL A 290 9.37 5.42 1.19
N LEU A 291 10.67 5.51 1.39
CA LEU A 291 11.60 4.38 1.36
C LEU A 291 12.01 4.07 2.80
N PRO A 292 11.33 3.12 3.47
CA PRO A 292 11.68 2.76 4.84
C PRO A 292 13.05 2.09 4.91
N ALA A 293 13.67 2.14 6.08
CA ALA A 293 14.90 1.43 6.34
C ALA A 293 14.77 -0.07 5.99
N GLY A 294 15.75 -0.61 5.27
CA GLY A 294 15.76 -2.01 4.84
C GLY A 294 14.91 -2.33 3.60
N ILE A 295 14.45 -1.31 2.86
CA ILE A 295 13.83 -1.54 1.54
C ILE A 295 14.81 -2.22 0.58
N ASP A 296 14.29 -3.13 -0.25
CA ASP A 296 15.09 -3.89 -1.21
C ASP A 296 15.81 -2.95 -2.19
N ALA A 297 17.10 -3.21 -2.44
CA ALA A 297 17.94 -2.34 -3.25
C ALA A 297 17.49 -2.24 -4.72
N ALA A 298 16.92 -3.32 -5.28
CA ALA A 298 16.38 -3.30 -6.63
C ALA A 298 15.11 -2.46 -6.69
N VAL A 299 14.22 -2.60 -5.69
CA VAL A 299 13.01 -1.75 -5.59
C VAL A 299 13.39 -0.29 -5.37
N ARG A 300 14.35 0.01 -4.49
CA ARG A 300 14.88 1.36 -4.31
C ARG A 300 15.37 1.96 -5.63
N SER A 301 16.18 1.21 -6.37
CA SER A 301 16.72 1.66 -7.66
C SER A 301 15.60 1.92 -8.68
N GLU A 302 14.59 1.06 -8.70
CA GLU A 302 13.40 1.23 -9.53
C GLU A 302 12.63 2.52 -9.19
N VAL A 303 12.40 2.79 -7.91
CA VAL A 303 11.73 4.01 -7.44
C VAL A 303 12.52 5.25 -7.86
N LEU A 304 13.82 5.28 -7.59
CA LEU A 304 14.66 6.44 -7.90
C LEU A 304 14.76 6.70 -9.40
N ALA A 305 14.85 5.65 -10.22
CA ALA A 305 14.83 5.79 -11.69
C ALA A 305 13.51 6.39 -12.16
N ALA A 306 12.38 5.87 -11.65
CA ALA A 306 11.06 6.38 -12.00
C ALA A 306 10.82 7.83 -11.59
N LEU A 307 11.29 8.23 -10.40
CA LEU A 307 11.23 9.61 -9.95
C LEU A 307 12.09 10.53 -10.83
N ALA A 308 13.27 10.07 -11.25
CA ALA A 308 14.13 10.80 -12.16
C ALA A 308 13.52 10.95 -13.57
N ASP A 309 12.76 9.96 -14.03
CA ASP A 309 12.05 10.01 -15.31
C ASP A 309 10.92 11.04 -15.27
N ALA A 310 10.06 10.98 -14.25
CA ALA A 310 9.00 11.97 -14.06
C ALA A 310 9.53 13.40 -13.90
N ALA A 311 10.68 13.57 -13.24
CA ALA A 311 11.31 14.88 -13.12
C ALA A 311 11.76 15.49 -14.46
N ARG A 312 12.13 14.65 -15.45
CA ARG A 312 12.55 15.11 -16.79
C ARG A 312 11.37 15.46 -17.68
N ASP A 313 10.31 14.66 -17.61
CA ASP A 313 9.19 14.77 -18.54
C ASP A 313 8.18 15.85 -18.14
N GLY A 314 8.30 16.43 -16.94
CA GLY A 314 7.37 17.44 -16.41
C GLY A 314 5.95 16.90 -16.22
N LEU A 315 5.81 15.58 -16.24
CA LEU A 315 4.58 14.83 -16.03
C LEU A 315 4.50 14.41 -14.55
N PRO A 316 3.30 14.13 -14.02
CA PRO A 316 3.19 13.35 -12.79
C PRO A 316 3.92 12.00 -12.98
N CYS A 317 4.29 11.30 -11.89
CA CYS A 317 4.66 9.89 -11.98
C CYS A 317 3.44 9.05 -12.41
N VAL A 318 2.95 9.21 -13.63
CA VAL A 318 1.88 8.38 -14.19
C VAL A 318 2.54 7.11 -14.72
N PHE A 319 2.50 6.05 -13.92
CA PHE A 319 2.88 4.72 -14.36
C PHE A 319 1.72 4.13 -15.16
N GLY A 320 1.76 4.28 -16.47
CA GLY A 320 0.98 3.49 -17.44
C GLY A 320 1.83 2.38 -18.03
#